data_AF-A0A6J8DE47-F1
#
_entry.id   AF-A0A6J8DE47-F1
#
_cell.length_a   1.000
_cell.length_b   1.000
_cell.length_c   1.000
_cell.angle_alpha   90.00
_cell.angle_beta   90.00
_cell.angle_gamma   90.00
#
_symmetry.space_group_name_H-M   'P 1'
#
loop_
_entity.id
_entity.type
_entity.pdbx_description
1 polymer ?
#
loop_
_entity_poly.entity_id
_entity_poly.type
_entity_poly.pdbx_seq_one_letter_code
_entity_poly.pdbx_strand_id
1 'polypeptide(L)'
;MASSSVSPASQSSSTNFARIGYAAQQIFPNILQELMTMKEPPQRLSHDIMTINSHLYSNLRPDELTLINDVATKGYNDFDISFIYKLVRNLRLLPPPTKGWNSSTAPCQTELTPGDDFERIRKLRNEILHGGNAQVTDVECAQFFVQFKDIAGKLETYLGKQTGEFVDMFSELETRRMDEKTRNMYIQKLSSLKKSDEDCKEILNAL
;
A
#
# COMPACT_ATOMS: atom_id res chain seq x y z
N MET A 1 -14.51 -38.29 4.52
CA MET A 1 -13.94 -36.94 4.37
C MET A 1 -14.47 -36.09 5.52
N ALA A 2 -13.70 -35.89 6.58
CA ALA A 2 -14.12 -35.07 7.70
C ALA A 2 -14.03 -33.59 7.29
N SER A 3 -15.17 -32.88 7.23
CA SER A 3 -15.14 -31.42 7.12
C SER A 3 -14.73 -30.85 8.47
N SER A 4 -13.50 -30.36 8.56
CA SER A 4 -13.04 -29.61 9.74
C SER A 4 -13.86 -28.32 9.84
N SER A 5 -14.80 -28.26 10.79
CA SER A 5 -15.59 -27.06 11.05
C SER A 5 -14.70 -25.99 11.68
N VAL A 6 -14.38 -24.94 10.94
CA VAL A 6 -13.67 -23.76 11.47
C VAL A 6 -14.60 -23.02 12.44
N SER A 7 -14.12 -22.69 13.64
CA SER A 7 -14.93 -22.01 14.66
C SER A 7 -15.35 -20.60 14.21
N PRO A 8 -16.51 -20.08 14.62
CA PRO A 8 -16.99 -18.74 14.23
C PRO A 8 -15.99 -17.62 14.52
N ALA A 9 -15.26 -17.71 15.65
CA ALA A 9 -14.23 -16.75 16.03
C ALA A 9 -12.98 -16.80 15.12
N SER A 10 -12.59 -17.99 14.65
CA SER A 10 -11.50 -18.14 13.68
C SER A 10 -11.90 -17.64 12.28
N GLN A 11 -13.19 -17.77 11.94
CA GLN A 11 -13.74 -17.23 10.68
C GLN A 11 -13.79 -15.70 10.68
N SER A 12 -14.23 -15.05 11.77
CA SER A 12 -14.21 -13.58 11.87
C SER A 12 -12.79 -13.05 11.81
N SER A 13 -11.87 -13.69 12.50
CA SER A 13 -10.48 -13.24 12.58
C SER A 13 -9.70 -13.34 11.26
N SER A 14 -9.91 -14.44 10.51
CA SER A 14 -9.37 -14.58 9.15
C SER A 14 -10.03 -13.64 8.14
N THR A 15 -11.31 -13.33 8.32
CA THR A 15 -12.03 -12.34 7.49
C THR A 15 -11.48 -10.94 7.71
N ASN A 16 -11.23 -10.56 8.97
CA ASN A 16 -10.61 -9.28 9.31
C ASN A 16 -9.21 -9.15 8.70
N PHE A 17 -8.40 -10.20 8.78
CA PHE A 17 -7.08 -10.20 8.14
C PHE A 17 -7.19 -10.03 6.61
N ALA A 18 -8.14 -10.70 5.96
CA ALA A 18 -8.37 -10.52 4.53
C ALA A 18 -8.86 -9.11 4.17
N ARG A 19 -9.70 -8.47 5.01
CA ARG A 19 -10.14 -7.08 4.82
C ARG A 19 -8.98 -6.09 4.89
N ILE A 20 -8.14 -6.14 5.92
CA ILE A 20 -6.98 -5.24 5.99
C ILE A 20 -5.96 -5.56 4.89
N GLY A 21 -5.87 -6.83 4.48
CA GLY A 21 -5.10 -7.25 3.31
C GLY A 21 -5.60 -6.64 2.01
N TYR A 22 -6.91 -6.60 1.79
CA TYR A 22 -7.54 -5.95 0.65
C TYR A 22 -7.22 -4.46 0.62
N ALA A 23 -7.34 -3.78 1.76
CA ALA A 23 -7.00 -2.36 1.91
C ALA A 23 -5.57 -2.08 1.42
N ALA A 24 -4.59 -2.84 1.91
CA ALA A 24 -3.17 -2.72 1.53
C ALA A 24 -2.89 -3.04 0.05
N GLN A 25 -3.69 -3.91 -0.58
CA GLN A 25 -3.41 -4.43 -1.92
C GLN A 25 -4.24 -3.79 -3.03
N GLN A 26 -5.31 -3.09 -2.70
CA GLN A 26 -6.26 -2.58 -3.70
C GLN A 26 -6.60 -1.11 -3.44
N ILE A 27 -7.07 -0.76 -2.23
CA ILE A 27 -7.52 0.61 -1.96
C ILE A 27 -6.34 1.57 -1.88
N PHE A 28 -5.34 1.28 -1.04
CA PHE A 28 -4.17 2.15 -0.94
C PHE A 28 -3.42 2.31 -2.26
N PRO A 29 -3.11 1.24 -3.04
CA PRO A 29 -2.54 1.41 -4.37
C PRO A 29 -3.34 2.36 -5.25
N ASN A 30 -4.66 2.22 -5.32
CA ASN A 30 -5.51 3.11 -6.11
C ASN A 30 -5.33 4.59 -5.70
N ILE A 31 -5.47 4.89 -4.40
CA ILE A 31 -5.28 6.25 -3.86
C ILE A 31 -3.89 6.80 -4.23
N LEU A 32 -2.85 5.97 -4.13
CA LEU A 32 -1.48 6.36 -4.44
C LEU A 32 -1.22 6.51 -5.95
N GLN A 33 -1.90 5.77 -6.79
CA GLN A 33 -1.85 5.90 -8.25
C GLN A 33 -2.53 7.20 -8.71
N GLU A 34 -3.62 7.61 -8.06
CA GLU A 34 -4.21 8.94 -8.27
C GLU A 34 -3.25 10.06 -7.85
N LEU A 35 -2.59 9.89 -6.69
CA LEU A 35 -1.55 10.82 -6.24
C LEU A 35 -0.40 10.93 -7.23
N MET A 36 0.07 9.80 -7.77
CA MET A 36 1.08 9.77 -8.82
C MET A 36 0.59 10.52 -10.06
N THR A 37 -0.63 10.30 -10.51
CA THR A 37 -1.21 11.00 -11.67
C THR A 37 -1.25 12.52 -11.48
N MET A 38 -1.55 12.98 -10.26
CA MET A 38 -1.56 14.41 -9.92
C MET A 38 -0.15 15.03 -9.87
N LYS A 39 0.85 14.28 -9.40
CA LYS A 39 2.22 14.79 -9.21
C LYS A 39 3.14 14.61 -10.40
N GLU A 40 2.93 13.54 -11.14
CA GLU A 40 3.81 13.07 -12.20
C GLU A 40 2.93 12.52 -13.33
N PRO A 41 2.61 13.32 -14.36
CA PRO A 41 1.84 12.83 -15.50
C PRO A 41 2.50 11.56 -16.08
N PRO A 42 1.75 10.48 -16.34
CA PRO A 42 2.32 9.20 -16.79
C PRO A 42 3.28 9.31 -17.98
N GLN A 43 2.99 10.22 -18.92
CA GLN A 43 3.79 10.43 -20.13
C GLN A 43 5.16 11.05 -19.86
N ARG A 44 5.34 11.68 -18.69
CA ARG A 44 6.58 12.34 -18.30
C ARG A 44 7.51 11.47 -17.46
N LEU A 45 6.95 10.48 -16.76
CA LEU A 45 7.68 9.71 -15.75
C LEU A 45 9.05 9.20 -16.25
N SER A 46 9.11 8.58 -17.42
CA SER A 46 10.37 8.02 -17.95
C SER A 46 11.43 9.11 -18.19
N HIS A 47 11.02 10.25 -18.77
CA HIS A 47 11.90 11.40 -18.99
C HIS A 47 12.35 12.02 -17.66
N ASP A 48 11.42 12.20 -16.73
CA ASP A 48 11.70 12.85 -15.44
C ASP A 48 12.56 11.95 -14.54
N ILE A 49 12.42 10.62 -14.61
CA ILE A 49 13.37 9.68 -13.98
C ILE A 49 14.78 9.89 -14.53
N MET A 50 14.96 9.90 -15.87
CA MET A 50 16.29 10.04 -16.48
C MET A 50 16.93 11.40 -16.15
N THR A 51 16.12 12.45 -16.03
CA THR A 51 16.59 13.82 -15.81
C THR A 51 16.86 14.12 -14.34
N ILE A 52 15.96 13.73 -13.44
CA ILE A 52 16.04 14.03 -12.00
C ILE A 52 16.99 13.06 -11.31
N ASN A 53 16.97 11.78 -11.69
CA ASN A 53 17.72 10.74 -11.02
C ASN A 53 18.05 9.56 -11.97
N SER A 54 18.98 9.78 -12.90
CA SER A 54 19.42 8.74 -13.84
C SER A 54 19.94 7.46 -13.16
N HIS A 55 20.50 7.59 -11.96
CA HIS A 55 20.91 6.45 -11.15
C HIS A 55 19.72 5.58 -10.71
N LEU A 56 18.54 6.15 -10.49
CA LEU A 56 17.33 5.38 -10.24
C LEU A 56 17.03 4.47 -11.43
N TYR A 57 17.04 5.02 -12.66
CA TYR A 57 16.75 4.27 -13.88
C TYR A 57 17.66 3.05 -14.03
N SER A 58 18.96 3.22 -13.82
CA SER A 58 19.95 2.16 -13.92
C SER A 58 19.81 1.06 -12.87
N ASN A 59 19.11 1.34 -11.75
CA ASN A 59 18.89 0.41 -10.65
C ASN A 59 17.45 -0.16 -10.61
N LEU A 60 16.62 0.15 -11.61
CA LEU A 60 15.30 -0.47 -11.75
C LEU A 60 15.46 -1.95 -12.12
N ARG A 61 14.66 -2.80 -11.49
CA ARG A 61 14.59 -4.22 -11.87
C ARG A 61 13.92 -4.37 -13.25
N PRO A 62 14.11 -5.50 -13.97
CA PRO A 62 13.49 -5.70 -15.29
C PRO A 62 11.95 -5.60 -15.29
N ASP A 63 11.29 -6.07 -14.22
CA ASP A 63 9.84 -5.91 -14.02
C ASP A 63 9.45 -4.43 -13.87
N GLU A 64 10.21 -3.66 -13.08
CA GLU A 64 9.99 -2.23 -12.88
C GLU A 64 10.26 -1.43 -14.16
N LEU A 65 11.28 -1.79 -14.95
CA LEU A 65 11.54 -1.18 -16.26
C LEU A 65 10.36 -1.41 -17.23
N THR A 66 9.77 -2.60 -17.20
CA THR A 66 8.58 -2.91 -18.00
C THR A 66 7.42 -1.99 -17.60
N LEU A 67 7.21 -1.77 -16.29
CA LEU A 67 6.22 -0.82 -15.80
C LEU A 67 6.49 0.62 -16.28
N ILE A 68 7.74 1.08 -16.21
CA ILE A 68 8.13 2.42 -16.72
C ILE A 68 7.91 2.55 -18.22
N ASN A 69 8.13 1.51 -19.01
CA ASN A 69 7.92 1.55 -20.46
C ASN A 69 6.42 1.58 -20.83
N ASP A 70 5.58 0.90 -20.05
CA ASP A 70 4.15 0.80 -20.34
C ASP A 70 3.32 1.96 -19.76
N VAL A 71 3.84 2.67 -18.75
CA VAL A 71 3.11 3.68 -17.95
C VAL A 71 2.44 4.77 -18.78
N ALA A 72 3.06 5.19 -19.90
CA ALA A 72 2.50 6.24 -20.76
C ALA A 72 1.15 5.84 -21.38
N THR A 73 0.91 4.53 -21.54
CA THR A 73 -0.31 3.97 -22.14
C THR A 73 -1.26 3.38 -21.09
N LYS A 74 -0.73 2.71 -20.06
CA LYS A 74 -1.52 2.03 -19.03
C LYS A 74 -1.78 2.86 -17.79
N GLY A 75 -1.13 4.02 -17.67
CA GLY A 75 -1.11 4.79 -16.43
C GLY A 75 -0.41 4.02 -15.31
N TYR A 76 -0.71 4.40 -14.07
CA TYR A 76 -0.09 3.81 -12.87
C TYR A 76 -0.77 2.53 -12.37
N ASN A 77 -1.76 1.98 -13.09
CA ASN A 77 -2.63 0.90 -12.61
C ASN A 77 -1.89 -0.35 -12.11
N ASP A 78 -0.76 -0.67 -12.74
CA ASP A 78 0.05 -1.84 -12.41
C ASP A 78 1.11 -1.58 -11.31
N PHE A 79 1.18 -0.36 -10.78
CA PHE A 79 2.20 0.03 -9.80
C PHE A 79 1.74 -0.34 -8.39
N ASP A 80 2.59 -1.07 -7.66
CA ASP A 80 2.35 -1.41 -6.26
C ASP A 80 2.85 -0.32 -5.30
N ILE A 81 2.50 -0.43 -4.01
CA ILE A 81 2.93 0.54 -2.99
C ILE A 81 4.46 0.64 -2.91
N SER A 82 5.17 -0.49 -3.05
CA SER A 82 6.64 -0.52 -2.98
C SER A 82 7.27 0.34 -4.07
N PHE A 83 6.79 0.18 -5.29
CA PHE A 83 7.32 0.85 -6.46
C PHE A 83 6.92 2.33 -6.48
N ILE A 84 5.66 2.65 -6.15
CA ILE A 84 5.22 4.04 -5.97
C ILE A 84 6.08 4.71 -4.89
N TYR A 85 6.37 4.02 -3.78
CA TYR A 85 7.23 4.55 -2.73
C TYR A 85 8.65 4.83 -3.20
N LYS A 86 9.25 3.91 -3.96
CA LYS A 86 10.56 4.09 -4.59
C LYS A 86 10.57 5.35 -5.46
N LEU A 87 9.56 5.56 -6.31
CA LEU A 87 9.49 6.70 -7.21
C LEU A 87 9.31 8.03 -6.47
N VAL A 88 8.30 8.13 -5.60
CA VAL A 88 8.00 9.36 -4.83
C VAL A 88 9.21 9.85 -4.07
N ARG A 89 9.95 8.94 -3.41
CA ARG A 89 11.15 9.29 -2.64
C ARG A 89 12.29 9.76 -3.55
N ASN A 90 12.57 9.04 -4.64
CA ASN A 90 13.74 9.30 -5.47
C ASN A 90 13.55 10.47 -6.44
N LEU A 91 12.30 10.77 -6.82
CA LEU A 91 11.93 11.91 -7.67
C LEU A 91 11.44 13.12 -6.84
N ARG A 92 11.31 12.97 -5.52
CA ARG A 92 10.89 14.03 -4.58
C ARG A 92 9.50 14.59 -4.93
N LEU A 93 8.57 13.72 -5.32
CA LEU A 93 7.23 14.09 -5.76
C LEU A 93 6.35 14.66 -4.63
N LEU A 94 6.71 14.35 -3.38
CA LEU A 94 6.06 14.87 -2.17
C LEU A 94 7.11 15.53 -1.26
N PRO A 95 6.69 16.46 -0.39
CA PRO A 95 7.52 16.90 0.72
C PRO A 95 8.02 15.67 1.52
N PRO A 96 9.28 15.68 1.99
CA PRO A 96 9.75 14.61 2.84
C PRO A 96 8.88 14.53 4.11
N PRO A 97 8.64 13.31 4.64
CA PRO A 97 7.98 13.13 5.92
C PRO A 97 8.73 13.88 7.02
N THR A 98 8.02 14.33 8.04
CA THR A 98 8.57 15.07 9.19
C THR A 98 9.67 14.28 9.91
N LYS A 99 9.51 12.96 10.01
CA LYS A 99 10.49 12.03 10.59
C LYS A 99 11.54 11.52 9.59
N GLY A 100 11.46 11.95 8.34
CA GLY A 100 12.26 11.44 7.22
C GLY A 100 11.77 10.12 6.65
N TRP A 101 12.22 9.82 5.43
CA TRP A 101 11.95 8.55 4.74
C TRP A 101 12.60 7.37 5.47
N ASN A 102 11.89 6.24 5.54
CA ASN A 102 12.33 5.01 6.25
C ASN A 102 12.59 5.19 7.76
N SER A 103 11.99 6.20 8.40
CA SER A 103 12.10 6.34 9.85
C SER A 103 11.63 5.07 10.58
N SER A 104 12.30 4.70 11.66
CA SER A 104 11.88 3.60 12.54
C SER A 104 10.55 3.93 13.23
N THR A 105 10.30 5.20 13.53
CA THR A 105 9.06 5.70 14.12
C THR A 105 8.07 6.19 13.07
N ALA A 106 6.79 5.88 13.22
CA ALA A 106 5.74 6.44 12.36
C ALA A 106 5.55 7.94 12.65
N PRO A 107 5.22 8.75 11.63
CA PRO A 107 4.79 10.12 11.87
C PRO A 107 3.56 10.18 12.80
N CYS A 108 3.59 11.02 13.82
CA CYS A 108 2.49 11.13 14.80
C CYS A 108 1.27 11.83 14.20
N GLN A 109 0.07 11.66 14.74
CA GLN A 109 -1.17 12.18 14.13
C GLN A 109 -1.18 13.70 13.88
N THR A 110 -0.36 14.47 14.61
CA THR A 110 -0.21 15.93 14.44
C THR A 110 0.71 16.32 13.28
N GLU A 111 1.43 15.38 12.67
CA GLU A 111 2.28 15.60 11.49
C GLU A 111 1.42 15.39 10.23
N LEU A 112 1.04 16.49 9.57
CA LEU A 112 -0.06 16.52 8.60
C LEU A 112 0.40 16.65 7.14
N THR A 113 1.66 16.32 6.84
CA THR A 113 2.12 16.40 5.44
C THR A 113 1.70 15.17 4.63
N PRO A 114 1.54 15.29 3.30
CA PRO A 114 1.30 14.13 2.43
C PRO A 114 2.42 13.09 2.49
N GLY A 115 3.66 13.54 2.74
CA GLY A 115 4.80 12.64 2.97
C GLY A 115 4.62 11.81 4.24
N ASP A 116 4.07 12.41 5.30
CA ASP A 116 3.78 11.69 6.55
C ASP A 116 2.72 10.60 6.34
N ASP A 117 1.64 10.91 5.64
CA ASP A 117 0.58 9.94 5.31
C ASP A 117 1.11 8.81 4.42
N PHE A 118 1.98 9.13 3.48
CA PHE A 118 2.62 8.14 2.62
C PHE A 118 3.55 7.17 3.42
N GLU A 119 4.29 7.68 4.40
CA GLU A 119 5.04 6.83 5.34
C GLU A 119 4.14 5.98 6.25
N ARG A 120 2.99 6.51 6.70
CA ARG A 120 2.00 5.73 7.47
C ARG A 120 1.47 4.56 6.64
N ILE A 121 1.11 4.79 5.37
CA ILE A 121 0.67 3.72 4.46
C ILE A 121 1.75 2.65 4.32
N ARG A 122 3.02 3.04 4.11
CA ARG A 122 4.13 2.08 4.02
C ARG A 122 4.27 1.25 5.29
N LYS A 123 4.18 1.87 6.46
CA LYS A 123 4.29 1.18 7.76
C LYS A 123 3.12 0.24 8.01
N LEU A 124 1.89 0.69 7.76
CA LEU A 124 0.70 -0.14 7.87
C LEU A 124 0.78 -1.34 6.93
N ARG A 125 1.20 -1.14 5.67
CA ARG A 125 1.42 -2.24 4.72
C ARG A 125 2.43 -3.24 5.26
N ASN A 126 3.54 -2.76 5.81
CA ASN A 126 4.59 -3.63 6.37
C ASN A 126 4.08 -4.39 7.61
N GLU A 127 3.33 -3.74 8.48
CA GLU A 127 2.70 -4.37 9.65
C GLU A 127 1.73 -5.47 9.21
N ILE A 128 0.89 -5.21 8.21
CA ILE A 128 -0.08 -6.18 7.67
C ILE A 128 0.64 -7.38 7.03
N LEU A 129 1.72 -7.16 6.29
CA LEU A 129 2.49 -8.24 5.66
C LEU A 129 3.28 -9.07 6.67
N HIS A 130 3.90 -8.42 7.65
CA HIS A 130 4.87 -9.04 8.55
C HIS A 130 4.30 -9.41 9.93
N GLY A 131 3.07 -9.00 10.25
CA GLY A 131 2.38 -9.14 11.54
C GLY A 131 2.11 -10.57 12.02
N GLY A 132 2.69 -11.58 11.38
CA GLY A 132 2.93 -12.89 11.99
C GLY A 132 1.74 -13.83 12.12
N ASN A 133 0.48 -13.37 12.13
CA ASN A 133 -0.67 -14.26 12.28
C ASN A 133 -1.88 -13.83 11.44
N ALA A 134 -2.46 -14.77 10.71
CA ALA A 134 -3.70 -14.61 9.93
C ALA A 134 -4.96 -14.43 10.80
N GLN A 135 -4.81 -14.04 12.06
CA GLN A 135 -5.86 -13.88 13.04
C GLN A 135 -5.80 -12.44 13.58
N VAL A 136 -6.63 -11.57 13.00
CA VAL A 136 -6.83 -10.19 13.45
C VAL A 136 -8.14 -10.12 14.25
N THR A 137 -8.09 -9.66 15.49
CA THR A 137 -9.29 -9.49 16.31
C THR A 137 -10.19 -8.38 15.75
N ASP A 138 -11.46 -8.34 16.15
CA ASP A 138 -12.37 -7.26 15.72
C ASP A 138 -11.87 -5.88 16.20
N VAL A 139 -11.24 -5.82 17.38
CA VAL A 139 -10.68 -4.58 17.95
C VAL A 139 -9.49 -4.10 17.12
N GLU A 140 -8.54 -4.98 16.80
CA GLU A 140 -7.40 -4.63 15.93
C GLU A 140 -7.87 -4.22 14.54
N CYS A 141 -8.85 -4.94 13.98
CA CYS A 141 -9.44 -4.61 12.69
C CYS A 141 -10.02 -3.18 12.70
N ALA A 142 -10.83 -2.85 13.70
CA ALA A 142 -11.40 -1.51 13.85
C ALA A 142 -10.31 -0.42 13.97
N GLN A 143 -9.23 -0.69 14.70
CA GLN A 143 -8.09 0.23 14.82
C GLN A 143 -7.39 0.47 13.48
N PHE A 144 -7.22 -0.56 12.65
CA PHE A 144 -6.72 -0.40 11.28
C PHE A 144 -7.65 0.48 10.45
N PHE A 145 -8.96 0.23 10.47
CA PHE A 145 -9.91 1.01 9.69
C PHE A 145 -10.02 2.47 10.13
N VAL A 146 -9.87 2.78 11.42
CA VAL A 146 -9.76 4.17 11.90
C VAL A 146 -8.55 4.85 11.26
N GLN A 147 -7.39 4.21 11.25
CA GLN A 147 -6.17 4.77 10.63
C GLN A 147 -6.33 4.90 9.11
N PHE A 148 -6.93 3.91 8.45
CA PHE A 148 -7.14 3.94 7.00
C PHE A 148 -8.03 5.11 6.59
N LYS A 149 -9.15 5.32 7.28
CA LYS A 149 -10.09 6.41 7.00
C LYS A 149 -9.49 7.79 7.28
N ASP A 150 -8.70 7.94 8.35
CA ASP A 150 -7.99 9.19 8.63
C ASP A 150 -7.00 9.56 7.51
N ILE A 151 -6.17 8.60 7.08
CA ILE A 151 -5.23 8.78 5.98
C ILE A 151 -5.98 9.09 4.67
N ALA A 152 -7.06 8.36 4.40
CA ALA A 152 -7.88 8.54 3.20
C ALA A 152 -8.41 9.97 3.10
N GLY A 153 -9.06 10.48 4.14
CA GLY A 153 -9.63 11.83 4.13
C GLY A 153 -8.58 12.93 3.97
N LYS A 154 -7.39 12.75 4.56
CA LYS A 154 -6.26 13.66 4.38
C LYS A 154 -5.76 13.67 2.94
N LEU A 155 -5.61 12.49 2.32
CA LEU A 155 -5.17 12.38 0.93
C LEU A 155 -6.24 12.86 -0.06
N GLU A 156 -7.53 12.65 0.21
CA GLU A 156 -8.61 13.25 -0.59
C GLU A 156 -8.52 14.77 -0.59
N THR A 157 -8.41 15.37 0.60
CA THR A 157 -8.25 16.81 0.74
C THR A 157 -7.02 17.30 -0.03
N TYR A 158 -5.91 16.56 0.05
CA TYR A 158 -4.69 16.90 -0.69
C TYR A 158 -4.84 16.78 -2.21
N LEU A 159 -5.64 15.83 -2.69
CA LEU A 159 -6.00 15.69 -4.09
C LEU A 159 -7.02 16.73 -4.57
N GLY A 160 -7.50 17.60 -3.68
CA GLY A 160 -8.58 18.54 -3.97
C GLY A 160 -9.93 17.86 -4.17
N LYS A 161 -10.07 16.61 -3.69
CA LYS A 161 -11.34 15.87 -3.68
C LYS A 161 -12.07 16.16 -2.37
N GLN A 162 -13.37 16.45 -2.46
CA GLN A 162 -14.25 16.61 -1.31
C GLN A 162 -15.47 15.68 -1.42
N THR A 163 -15.27 14.53 -2.08
CA THR A 163 -16.32 13.54 -2.35
C THR A 163 -16.50 12.56 -1.19
N GLY A 164 -15.45 12.27 -0.42
CA GLY A 164 -15.47 11.25 0.63
C GLY A 164 -15.37 9.81 0.09
N GLU A 165 -15.19 9.65 -1.22
CA GLU A 165 -15.14 8.37 -1.92
C GLU A 165 -14.07 7.43 -1.36
N PHE A 166 -12.91 7.94 -0.96
CA PHE A 166 -11.84 7.11 -0.39
C PHE A 166 -12.19 6.63 1.02
N VAL A 167 -12.79 7.49 1.84
CA VAL A 167 -13.27 7.12 3.17
C VAL A 167 -14.42 6.10 3.06
N ASP A 168 -15.29 6.27 2.09
CA ASP A 168 -16.41 5.36 1.83
C ASP A 168 -15.93 3.98 1.40
N MET A 169 -14.92 3.89 0.52
CA MET A 169 -14.31 2.60 0.15
C MET A 169 -13.82 1.80 1.38
N PHE A 170 -13.24 2.46 2.37
CA PHE A 170 -12.82 1.80 3.61
C PHE A 170 -14.01 1.43 4.50
N SER A 171 -15.02 2.29 4.61
CA SER A 171 -16.23 2.03 5.40
C SER A 171 -17.02 0.82 4.86
N GLU A 172 -17.13 0.70 3.53
CA GLU A 172 -17.70 -0.47 2.88
C GLU A 172 -16.87 -1.73 3.14
N LEU A 173 -15.55 -1.65 3.03
CA LEU A 173 -14.67 -2.79 3.23
C LEU A 173 -14.69 -3.30 4.69
N GLU A 174 -14.79 -2.40 5.67
CA GLU A 174 -14.85 -2.70 7.10
C GLU A 174 -16.00 -3.66 7.43
N THR A 175 -17.15 -3.49 6.76
CA THR A 175 -18.36 -4.28 6.99
C THR A 175 -18.56 -5.40 5.95
N ARG A 176 -17.79 -5.39 4.86
CA ARG A 176 -17.91 -6.32 3.72
C ARG A 176 -17.82 -7.77 4.15
N ARG A 177 -18.84 -8.58 3.83
CA ARG A 177 -18.76 -10.04 3.97
C ARG A 177 -17.80 -10.59 2.90
N MET A 178 -16.95 -11.53 3.28
CA MET A 178 -16.06 -12.23 2.35
C MET A 178 -16.37 -13.71 2.36
N ASP A 179 -16.68 -14.25 1.18
CA ASP A 179 -16.70 -15.70 1.00
C ASP A 179 -15.30 -16.29 1.21
N GLU A 180 -15.25 -17.59 1.43
CA GLU A 180 -14.00 -18.30 1.74
C GLU A 180 -12.96 -18.19 0.62
N LYS A 181 -13.39 -18.23 -0.66
CA LYS A 181 -12.50 -18.14 -1.81
C LYS A 181 -11.83 -16.76 -1.86
N THR A 182 -12.62 -15.70 -1.74
CA THR A 182 -12.13 -14.32 -1.73
C THR A 182 -11.18 -14.08 -0.56
N ARG A 183 -11.54 -14.57 0.63
CA ARG A 183 -10.68 -14.48 1.82
C ARG A 183 -9.33 -15.16 1.60
N ASN A 184 -9.34 -16.41 1.15
CA ASN A 184 -8.13 -17.19 0.93
C ASN A 184 -7.24 -16.57 -0.16
N MET A 185 -7.83 -16.02 -1.21
CA MET A 185 -7.09 -15.32 -2.27
C MET A 185 -6.26 -14.15 -1.71
N TYR A 186 -6.86 -13.27 -0.89
CA TYR A 186 -6.12 -12.13 -0.33
C TYR A 186 -5.08 -12.54 0.69
N ILE A 187 -5.35 -13.56 1.49
CA ILE A 187 -4.38 -14.13 2.43
C ILE A 187 -3.17 -14.69 1.68
N GLN A 188 -3.39 -15.49 0.63
CA GLN A 188 -2.32 -16.06 -0.19
C GLN A 188 -1.49 -14.98 -0.89
N LYS A 189 -2.15 -13.91 -1.37
CA LYS A 189 -1.45 -12.80 -2.00
C LYS A 189 -0.58 -12.02 -1.00
N LEU A 190 -1.05 -11.81 0.24
CA LEU A 190 -0.22 -11.27 1.32
C LEU A 190 1.00 -12.17 1.60
N SER A 191 0.81 -13.48 1.69
CA SER A 191 1.92 -14.42 1.91
C SER A 191 2.96 -14.38 0.78
N SER A 192 2.50 -14.26 -0.46
CA SER A 192 3.37 -14.16 -1.64
C SER A 192 4.16 -12.85 -1.64
N LEU A 193 3.50 -11.73 -1.29
CA LEU A 193 4.15 -10.42 -1.16
C LEU A 193 5.18 -10.40 -0.02
N LYS A 194 4.86 -11.02 1.12
CA LYS A 194 5.79 -11.17 2.24
C LYS A 194 7.06 -11.91 1.80
N LYS A 195 6.90 -13.05 1.12
CA LYS A 195 8.04 -13.83 0.61
C LYS A 195 8.89 -13.03 -0.37
N SER A 196 8.28 -12.35 -1.33
CA SER A 196 9.01 -11.50 -2.27
C SER A 196 9.79 -10.37 -1.58
N ASP A 197 9.26 -9.80 -0.50
CA ASP A 197 9.92 -8.75 0.29
C ASP A 197 11.11 -9.31 1.10
N GLU A 198 10.98 -10.52 1.64
CA GLU A 198 12.06 -11.25 2.33
C GLU A 198 13.19 -11.62 1.36
N ASP A 199 12.86 -12.20 0.20
CA ASP A 199 13.83 -12.56 -0.84
C ASP A 199 14.61 -11.31 -1.32
N CYS A 200 13.94 -10.16 -1.45
CA CYS A 200 14.61 -8.89 -1.81
C CYS A 200 15.57 -8.39 -0.72
N LYS A 201 15.23 -8.58 0.57
CA LYS A 201 16.09 -8.19 1.70
C LYS A 201 17.31 -9.10 1.83
N GLU A 202 17.17 -10.39 1.54
CA GLU A 202 18.29 -11.34 1.55
C GLU A 202 19.33 -10.99 0.47
N ILE A 203 18.88 -10.62 -0.73
CA ILE A 203 19.78 -10.18 -1.82
C ILE A 203 20.56 -8.92 -1.44
N LEU A 204 19.94 -7.99 -0.70
CA LEU A 204 20.57 -6.76 -0.21
C LEU A 204 21.58 -6.99 0.93
N ASN A 205 21.44 -8.08 1.70
CA ASN A 205 22.37 -8.44 2.78
C ASN A 205 23.50 -9.37 2.30
N ALA A 206 23.44 -9.87 1.07
CA ALA A 206 24.46 -10.72 0.44
C ALA A 206 25.45 -9.93 -0.44
N LEU A 207 25.31 -8.60 -0.50
CA LEU A 207 26.20 -7.63 -1.16
C LEU A 207 26.92 -6.77 -0.11
#